data_AF-A0A832HR67-F1
#
_entry.id   AF-A0A832HR67-F1
#
_cell.length_a   1.000
_cell.length_b   1.000
_cell.length_c   1.000
_cell.angle_alpha   90.00
_cell.angle_beta   90.00
_cell.angle_gamma   90.00
#
_symmetry.space_group_name_H-M   'P 1'
#
loop_
_entity.id
_entity.type
_entity.pdbx_description
1 polymer ?
#
loop_
_entity_poly.entity_id
_entity_poly.type
_entity_poly.pdbx_seq_one_letter_code
_entity_poly.pdbx_strand_id
1 'polypeptide(L)'
;MKSIGPSRLRPLCNILQSARTIWSWLCQGVFLAAWLSVALVTRAQTPELRGWWVDTWHAAMRNQSEVDALVNTARAANFNALFVEVRKRGDAYYVSRLEPKASDVEAGFDPLAYLITRAHDTNAGPRLEVHAWIVTYNIWNN
;
A
#
# COMPACT_ATOMS: atom_id res chain seq x y z
N MET A 1 0.97 -43.00 -77.67
CA MET A 1 1.45 -42.73 -76.30
C MET A 1 1.73 -41.24 -76.14
N LYS A 2 0.89 -40.51 -75.40
CA LYS A 2 1.05 -39.06 -75.16
C LYS A 2 1.90 -38.88 -73.90
N SER A 3 3.13 -38.38 -74.07
CA SER A 3 4.04 -38.03 -72.98
C SER A 3 3.49 -36.82 -72.22
N ILE A 4 3.29 -36.98 -70.90
CA ILE A 4 2.86 -35.92 -69.98
C ILE A 4 4.14 -35.32 -69.37
N GLY A 5 4.45 -34.07 -69.74
CA GLY A 5 5.68 -33.39 -69.31
C GLY A 5 5.69 -32.89 -67.86
N PRO A 6 6.87 -32.68 -67.25
CA PRO A 6 7.07 -32.44 -65.81
C PRO A 6 6.77 -31.00 -65.32
N SER A 7 6.00 -30.20 -66.07
CA SER A 7 5.84 -28.76 -65.80
C SER A 7 4.83 -28.41 -64.70
N ARG A 8 4.05 -29.37 -64.19
CA ARG A 8 2.96 -29.09 -63.24
C ARG A 8 3.31 -29.22 -61.74
N LEU A 9 4.53 -29.63 -61.38
CA LEU A 9 4.91 -29.91 -59.99
C LEU A 9 5.61 -28.76 -59.25
N ARG A 10 6.04 -27.71 -59.96
CA ARG A 10 6.76 -26.57 -59.37
C ARG A 10 5.93 -25.65 -58.44
N PRO A 11 4.64 -25.35 -58.69
CA PRO A 11 3.93 -24.36 -57.86
C PRO A 11 3.61 -24.87 -56.45
N LEU A 12 3.45 -26.18 -56.28
CA LEU A 12 3.15 -26.79 -54.97
C LEU A 12 4.35 -26.73 -54.01
N CYS A 13 5.58 -26.78 -54.52
CA CYS A 13 6.80 -26.73 -53.70
C CYS A 13 7.01 -25.34 -53.08
N ASN A 14 6.71 -24.27 -53.81
CA ASN A 14 6.88 -22.89 -53.33
C ASN A 14 5.88 -22.50 -52.24
N ILE A 15 4.65 -23.03 -52.30
CA ILE A 15 3.60 -22.78 -51.29
C ILE A 15 3.95 -23.46 -49.95
N LEU A 16 4.53 -24.66 -50.01
CA LEU A 16 4.95 -25.39 -48.80
C LEU A 16 6.19 -24.79 -48.15
N GLN A 17 7.08 -24.16 -48.93
CA GLN A 17 8.25 -23.46 -48.40
C GLN A 17 7.89 -22.13 -47.73
N SER A 18 6.92 -21.37 -48.25
CA SER A 18 6.49 -20.11 -47.64
C SER A 18 5.75 -20.31 -46.31
N ALA A 19 4.97 -21.38 -46.18
CA ALA A 19 4.28 -21.72 -44.93
C ALA A 19 5.26 -22.07 -43.80
N ARG A 20 6.40 -22.70 -44.12
CA ARG A 20 7.45 -23.06 -43.14
C ARG A 20 8.21 -21.85 -42.61
N THR A 21 8.50 -20.87 -43.47
CA THR A 21 9.16 -19.63 -43.03
C THR A 21 8.22 -18.79 -42.18
N ILE A 22 6.94 -18.63 -42.57
CA ILE A 22 5.95 -17.88 -41.79
C ILE A 22 5.79 -18.48 -40.38
N TRP A 23 5.77 -19.81 -40.25
CA TRP A 23 5.69 -20.48 -38.94
C TRP A 23 6.95 -20.26 -38.08
N SER A 24 8.14 -20.25 -38.70
CA SER A 24 9.41 -19.97 -38.01
C SER A 24 9.48 -18.54 -37.45
N TRP A 25 9.02 -17.54 -38.22
CA TRP A 25 8.99 -16.13 -37.79
C TRP A 25 7.95 -15.90 -36.68
N LEU A 26 6.81 -16.58 -36.74
CA LEU A 26 5.78 -16.53 -35.69
C LEU A 26 6.28 -17.15 -34.37
N CYS A 27 6.95 -18.31 -34.41
CA CYS A 27 7.51 -18.93 -33.21
C CYS A 27 8.66 -18.12 -32.60
N GLN A 28 9.55 -17.54 -33.41
CA GLN A 28 10.65 -16.70 -32.91
C GLN A 28 10.15 -15.37 -32.32
N GLY A 29 9.11 -14.76 -32.88
CA GLY A 29 8.49 -13.55 -32.33
C GLY A 29 7.84 -13.77 -30.97
N VAL A 30 7.18 -14.92 -30.77
CA VAL A 30 6.56 -15.28 -29.47
C VAL A 30 7.63 -15.56 -28.40
N PHE A 31 8.74 -16.21 -28.76
CA PHE A 31 9.85 -16.46 -27.84
C PHE A 31 10.58 -15.18 -27.41
N LEU A 32 10.80 -14.22 -28.32
CA LEU A 32 11.40 -12.92 -27.98
C LEU A 32 10.48 -12.07 -27.09
N ALA A 33 9.17 -12.05 -27.38
CA ALA A 33 8.19 -11.36 -26.54
C ALA A 33 8.10 -11.96 -25.12
N ALA A 34 8.18 -13.30 -25.01
CA ALA A 34 8.21 -13.97 -23.72
C ALA A 34 9.48 -13.64 -22.91
N TRP A 35 10.65 -13.55 -23.55
CA TRP A 35 11.91 -13.18 -22.87
C TRP A 35 11.95 -11.72 -22.40
N LEU A 36 11.37 -10.78 -23.15
CA LEU A 36 11.22 -9.37 -22.72
C LEU A 36 10.27 -9.21 -21.52
N SER A 37 9.32 -10.14 -21.35
CA SER A 37 8.32 -10.08 -20.27
C SER A 37 8.91 -10.45 -18.89
N VAL A 38 9.99 -11.25 -18.85
CA VAL A 38 10.61 -11.73 -17.60
C VAL A 38 11.50 -10.67 -16.93
N ALA A 39 11.92 -9.64 -17.67
CA ALA A 39 12.79 -8.57 -17.14
C ALA A 39 12.04 -7.55 -16.26
N LEU A 40 10.71 -7.56 -16.24
CA LEU A 40 9.89 -6.74 -15.36
C LEU A 40 9.70 -7.42 -13.99
N VAL A 41 10.80 -7.80 -13.35
CA VAL A 41 10.78 -7.94 -11.89
C VAL A 41 10.67 -6.52 -11.35
N THR A 42 9.44 -6.06 -11.10
CA THR A 42 9.20 -4.87 -10.30
C THR A 42 9.90 -5.09 -8.98
N ARG A 43 11.03 -4.40 -8.76
CA ARG A 43 11.53 -4.22 -7.40
C ARG A 43 10.42 -3.52 -6.65
N ALA A 44 9.78 -4.22 -5.73
CA ALA A 44 8.88 -3.59 -4.77
C ALA A 44 9.74 -2.61 -3.97
N GLN A 45 9.73 -1.33 -4.38
CA GLN A 45 10.22 -0.27 -3.51
C GLN A 45 9.32 -0.27 -2.29
N THR A 46 9.92 -0.35 -1.11
CA THR A 46 9.21 -0.03 0.13
C THR A 46 8.58 1.35 -0.08
N PRO A 47 7.26 1.50 0.11
CA PRO A 47 6.62 2.80 0.01
C PRO A 47 7.35 3.81 0.91
N GLU A 48 7.59 5.01 0.39
CA GLU A 48 8.18 6.09 1.19
C GLU A 48 7.33 6.31 2.46
N LEU A 49 7.97 6.27 3.63
CA LEU A 49 7.31 6.60 4.89
C LEU A 49 7.22 8.11 5.04
N ARG A 50 5.99 8.63 5.09
CA ARG A 50 5.68 10.02 5.45
C ARG A 50 4.93 9.98 6.76
N GLY A 51 5.70 10.04 7.85
CA GLY A 51 5.21 9.92 9.22
C GLY A 51 5.00 11.28 9.90
N TRP A 52 3.97 11.36 10.74
CA TRP A 52 3.77 12.48 11.67
C TRP A 52 3.86 11.98 13.12
N TRP A 53 4.78 12.53 13.91
CA TRP A 53 4.80 12.40 15.36
C TRP A 53 3.73 13.27 16.01
N VAL A 54 2.80 12.62 16.70
CA VAL A 54 1.66 13.27 17.34
C VAL A 54 1.81 13.15 18.84
N ASP A 55 2.09 14.26 19.49
CA ASP A 55 2.16 14.34 20.94
C ASP A 55 0.77 14.53 21.57
N THR A 56 0.65 14.20 22.86
CA THR A 56 -0.56 14.42 23.66
C THR A 56 -0.39 15.51 24.72
N TRP A 57 0.57 16.40 24.47
CA TRP A 57 0.68 17.68 25.17
C TRP A 57 -0.26 18.72 24.54
N HIS A 58 -0.45 18.63 23.23
CA HIS A 58 -1.36 19.45 22.45
C HIS A 58 -2.66 18.71 22.08
N ALA A 59 -3.55 19.41 21.39
CA ALA A 59 -4.80 18.85 20.89
C ALA A 59 -4.53 17.76 19.84
N ALA A 60 -5.03 16.55 20.09
CA ALA A 60 -4.90 15.42 19.18
C ALA A 60 -5.83 14.25 19.56
N MET A 61 -5.91 13.92 20.84
CA MET A 61 -6.48 12.66 21.32
C MET A 61 -7.50 12.84 22.47
N ARG A 62 -7.89 14.06 22.84
CA ARG A 62 -8.76 14.28 24.01
C ARG A 62 -10.22 13.93 23.75
N ASN A 63 -10.68 14.11 22.52
CA ASN A 63 -12.08 13.92 22.10
C ASN A 63 -12.16 13.60 20.59
N GLN A 64 -13.37 13.34 20.09
CA GLN A 64 -13.57 12.98 18.69
C GLN A 64 -13.14 14.08 17.71
N SER A 65 -13.42 15.35 18.02
CA SER A 65 -13.15 16.46 17.10
C SER A 65 -11.65 16.70 16.90
N GLU A 66 -10.84 16.54 17.96
CA GLU A 66 -9.38 16.58 17.86
C GLU A 66 -8.84 15.44 16.98
N VAL A 67 -9.34 14.21 17.18
CA VAL A 67 -8.92 13.05 16.37
C VAL A 67 -9.32 13.21 14.90
N ASP A 68 -10.53 13.73 14.65
CA ASP A 68 -11.00 14.02 13.30
C ASP A 68 -10.14 15.08 12.62
N ALA A 69 -9.79 16.16 13.34
CA ALA A 69 -8.89 17.19 12.84
C ALA A 69 -7.51 16.61 12.51
N LEU A 70 -6.95 15.80 13.41
CA LEU A 70 -5.67 15.13 13.19
C LEU A 70 -5.67 14.29 11.90
N VAL A 71 -6.65 13.39 11.73
CA VAL A 71 -6.73 12.51 10.56
C VAL A 71 -6.94 13.30 9.27
N ASN A 72 -7.80 14.32 9.29
CA ASN A 72 -8.06 15.16 8.12
C ASN A 72 -6.82 15.96 7.72
N THR A 73 -6.13 16.57 8.68
CA THR A 73 -4.89 17.29 8.43
C THR A 73 -3.79 16.37 7.92
N ALA A 74 -3.65 15.16 8.50
CA ALA A 74 -2.66 14.19 8.06
C ALA A 74 -2.86 13.78 6.59
N ARG A 75 -4.12 13.53 6.19
CA ARG A 75 -4.48 13.23 4.80
C ARG A 75 -4.23 14.43 3.87
N ALA A 76 -4.64 15.63 4.27
CA ALA A 76 -4.44 16.84 3.48
C ALA A 76 -2.95 17.14 3.24
N ALA A 77 -2.09 16.82 4.21
CA ALA A 77 -0.64 16.95 4.13
C ALA A 77 0.07 15.74 3.47
N ASN A 78 -0.67 14.76 2.95
CA ASN A 78 -0.16 13.55 2.30
C ASN A 78 0.69 12.62 3.20
N PHE A 79 0.52 12.65 4.52
CA PHE A 79 1.12 11.64 5.40
C PHE A 79 0.50 10.25 5.16
N ASN A 80 1.24 9.20 5.47
CA ASN A 80 0.76 7.81 5.40
C ASN A 80 0.90 7.04 6.72
N ALA A 81 1.55 7.62 7.73
CA ALA A 81 1.69 7.02 9.05
C ALA A 81 1.57 8.07 10.17
N LEU A 82 0.93 7.69 11.27
CA LEU A 82 0.83 8.46 12.50
C LEU A 82 1.57 7.73 13.62
N PHE A 83 2.51 8.41 14.27
CA PHE A 83 3.23 7.94 15.45
C PHE A 83 2.66 8.67 16.66
N VAL A 84 1.65 8.07 17.30
CA VAL A 84 0.80 8.77 18.26
C VAL A 84 1.17 8.40 19.69
N GLU A 85 1.43 9.40 20.52
CA GLU A 85 1.70 9.23 21.95
C GLU A 85 0.44 8.69 22.65
N VAL A 86 0.38 7.39 22.90
CA VAL A 86 -0.78 6.77 23.58
C VAL A 86 -0.59 6.64 25.08
N ARG A 87 0.65 6.83 25.55
CA ARG A 87 1.04 6.85 26.96
C ARG A 87 2.06 7.97 27.19
N LYS A 88 1.68 9.01 27.94
CA LYS A 88 2.48 10.22 28.15
C LYS A 88 3.26 10.20 29.47
N ARG A 89 2.57 10.01 30.60
CA ARG A 89 3.12 10.05 31.98
C ARG A 89 2.56 8.97 32.91
N GLY A 90 2.47 7.75 32.40
CA GLY A 90 1.72 6.69 33.09
C GLY A 90 0.21 6.90 33.03
N ASP A 91 -0.25 7.69 32.06
CA ASP A 91 -1.65 7.90 31.75
C ASP A 91 -1.93 7.44 30.31
N ALA A 92 -3.09 6.83 30.10
CA ALA A 92 -3.47 6.18 28.85
C ALA A 92 -4.47 7.01 28.04
N TYR A 93 -4.21 7.12 26.73
CA TYR A 93 -5.16 7.59 25.71
C TYR A 93 -5.88 6.41 25.03
N TYR A 94 -6.14 5.35 25.80
CA TYR A 94 -6.83 4.12 25.38
C TYR A 94 -7.50 3.48 26.60
N VAL A 95 -8.38 2.50 26.41
CA VAL A 95 -8.92 1.74 27.55
C VAL A 95 -7.86 0.76 28.06
N SER A 96 -7.35 1.02 29.28
CA SER A 96 -6.29 0.23 29.90
C SER A 96 -6.77 -0.45 31.18
N ARG A 97 -6.20 -1.63 31.47
CA ARG A 97 -6.35 -2.33 32.76
C ARG A 97 -5.19 -2.06 33.71
N LEU A 98 -4.12 -1.42 33.23
CA LEU A 98 -2.86 -1.24 33.95
C LEU A 98 -2.61 0.23 34.30
N GLU A 99 -2.92 1.13 33.37
CA GLU A 99 -2.67 2.57 33.50
C GLU A 99 -4.00 3.30 33.70
N PRO A 100 -4.04 4.36 34.53
CA PRO A 100 -5.18 5.26 34.59
C PRO A 100 -5.42 5.93 33.23
N LYS A 101 -6.67 6.29 32.95
CA LYS A 101 -7.00 7.15 31.81
C LYS A 101 -6.40 8.54 32.01
N ALA A 102 -5.89 9.16 30.95
CA ALA A 102 -5.47 10.56 30.99
C ALA A 102 -6.62 11.49 31.38
N SER A 103 -6.35 12.43 32.28
CA SER A 103 -7.38 13.27 32.91
C SER A 103 -8.04 14.28 31.96
N ASP A 104 -7.40 14.56 30.83
CA ASP A 104 -7.88 15.47 29.80
C ASP A 104 -8.64 14.75 28.67
N VAL A 105 -8.80 13.42 28.76
CA VAL A 105 -9.64 12.64 27.85
C VAL A 105 -11.11 12.74 28.28
N GLU A 106 -11.98 12.99 27.31
CA GLU A 106 -13.43 13.02 27.51
C GLU A 106 -13.96 11.74 28.16
N ALA A 107 -14.89 11.89 29.10
CA ALA A 107 -15.45 10.76 29.84
C ALA A 107 -16.12 9.74 28.90
N GLY A 108 -15.78 8.46 29.05
CA GLY A 108 -16.31 7.38 28.22
C GLY A 108 -15.69 7.27 26.83
N PHE A 109 -14.75 8.14 26.47
CA PHE A 109 -14.08 8.12 25.17
C PHE A 109 -12.88 7.14 25.16
N ASP A 110 -12.74 6.41 24.05
CA ASP A 110 -11.55 5.60 23.74
C ASP A 110 -10.80 6.21 22.55
N PRO A 111 -9.82 7.11 22.80
CA PRO A 111 -9.15 7.85 21.74
C PRO A 111 -8.43 6.96 20.74
N LEU A 112 -7.66 5.97 21.20
CA LEU A 112 -6.90 5.09 20.32
C LEU A 112 -7.83 4.24 19.45
N ALA A 113 -8.90 3.69 20.01
CA ALA A 113 -9.87 2.91 19.22
C ALA A 113 -10.56 3.78 18.16
N TYR A 114 -10.94 5.01 18.51
CA TYR A 114 -11.54 5.96 17.57
C TYR A 114 -10.54 6.37 16.48
N LEU A 115 -9.30 6.71 16.84
CA LEU A 115 -8.24 7.04 15.89
C LEU A 115 -8.01 5.92 14.89
N ILE A 116 -7.85 4.68 15.35
CA ILE A 116 -7.66 3.51 14.49
C ILE A 116 -8.82 3.39 13.50
N THR A 117 -10.05 3.53 13.97
CA THR A 117 -11.25 3.47 13.13
C THR A 117 -11.22 4.54 12.04
N ARG A 118 -10.93 5.80 12.40
CA ARG A 118 -10.93 6.94 11.46
C ARG A 118 -9.76 6.91 10.48
N ALA A 119 -8.56 6.60 10.96
CA ALA A 119 -7.35 6.45 10.16
C ALA A 119 -7.48 5.33 9.11
N HIS A 120 -8.17 4.25 9.47
CA HIS A 120 -8.37 3.08 8.64
C HIS A 120 -9.57 3.17 7.69
N ASP A 121 -10.48 4.11 7.87
CA ASP A 121 -11.64 4.32 7.00
C ASP A 121 -11.22 4.85 5.62
N THR A 122 -11.21 3.96 4.63
CA THR A 122 -10.82 4.26 3.25
C THR A 122 -11.91 4.97 2.45
N ASN A 123 -13.13 5.09 2.97
CA ASN A 123 -14.20 5.84 2.30
C ASN A 123 -14.00 7.35 2.48
N ALA A 124 -13.36 7.76 3.57
CA ALA A 124 -13.07 9.16 3.90
C ALA A 124 -11.70 9.65 3.39
N GLY A 125 -10.90 8.80 2.75
CA GLY A 125 -9.61 9.16 2.17
C GLY A 125 -8.58 8.01 2.23
N PRO A 126 -7.32 8.27 1.87
CA PRO A 126 -6.26 7.27 1.97
C PRO A 126 -6.12 6.73 3.40
N ARG A 127 -5.85 5.42 3.51
CA ARG A 127 -5.56 4.75 4.77
C ARG A 127 -4.29 5.33 5.39
N LEU A 128 -4.33 5.61 6.69
CA LEU A 128 -3.16 5.96 7.50
C LEU A 128 -2.78 4.76 8.36
N GLU A 129 -1.48 4.46 8.46
CA GLU A 129 -0.97 3.55 9.49
C GLU A 129 -0.99 4.24 10.86
N VAL A 130 -1.25 3.48 11.92
CA VAL A 130 -1.22 3.99 13.30
C VAL A 130 -0.20 3.20 14.09
N HIS A 131 0.84 3.89 14.55
CA HIS A 131 1.93 3.36 15.35
C HIS A 131 1.84 3.96 16.76
N ALA A 132 1.68 3.10 17.76
CA ALA A 132 1.54 3.52 19.15
C ALA A 132 2.91 3.91 19.73
N TRP A 133 3.12 5.19 20.01
CA TRP A 133 4.27 5.70 20.75
C TRP A 133 3.98 5.66 22.25
N ILE A 134 4.85 4.96 22.99
CA ILE A 134 4.76 4.80 24.43
C ILE A 134 6.00 5.42 25.07
N VAL A 135 5.83 6.41 25.93
CA VAL A 135 6.92 6.87 26.81
C VAL A 135 7.13 5.81 27.89
N THR A 136 8.32 5.23 28.01
CA THR A 136 8.54 4.02 28.83
C THR A 136 8.64 4.31 30.33
N TYR A 137 9.45 5.29 30.74
CA TYR A 137 9.82 5.47 32.15
C TYR A 137 9.16 6.67 32.83
N ASN A 138 8.67 7.64 32.05
CA ASN A 138 8.09 8.84 32.64
C ASN A 138 6.75 8.50 33.28
N ILE A 139 6.71 8.60 34.60
CA ILE A 139 5.52 8.48 35.44
C ILE A 139 5.56 9.70 36.37
N TRP A 140 4.42 10.37 36.59
CA TRP A 140 4.27 11.58 37.43
C TRP A 140 4.35 12.95 36.72
N ASN A 141 3.52 13.89 37.20
CA ASN A 141 3.57 15.32 36.89
C ASN A 141 3.86 16.08 38.20
N ASN A 142 4.85 16.98 38.18
CA ASN A 142 5.10 17.93 39.27
C ASN A 142 4.13 19.10 39.22
#